data_AF-A0A0U3MVA6-F1
#
_entry.id   AF-A0A0U3MVA6-F1
#
_cell.length_a   1.000
_cell.length_b   1.000
_cell.length_c   1.000
_cell.angle_alpha   90.00
_cell.angle_beta   90.00
_cell.angle_gamma   90.00
#
_symmetry.space_group_name_H-M   'P 1'
#
loop_
_entity.id
_entity.type
_entity.pdbx_description
1 polymer ?
#
loop_
_entity_poly.entity_id
_entity_poly.type
_entity_poly.pdbx_seq_one_letter_code
_entity_poly.pdbx_strand_id
1 'polypeptide(L)'
;MPPAHSASPSAGNAGNRPRAPQPGRAFAADGSAPVAAPVWRWPLAYGLTAVIFLGMDAVWLSQANQALYQPAIGHLMASSVDWAAAALFYLLYIGGVVFFGEAPALQQGRSLVALGRGALFGLMAYATYDLTNQATMRDWPWSVTVMDLIWGSFASGVAAWAATALTLATCRRVSRTSGR
;
A
#
# COMPACT_ATOMS: atom_id res chain seq x y z
N MET A 1 -69.69 42.23 55.90
CA MET A 1 -69.06 40.98 55.43
C MET A 1 -68.33 41.28 54.12
N PRO A 2 -67.00 41.10 54.05
CA PRO A 2 -66.14 41.31 52.86
C PRO A 2 -66.03 39.97 52.05
N PRO A 3 -65.33 39.83 50.89
CA PRO A 3 -63.90 40.14 50.69
C PRO A 3 -63.51 40.85 49.38
N ALA A 4 -62.27 41.34 49.40
CA ALA A 4 -61.50 41.91 48.29
C ALA A 4 -61.17 40.88 47.20
N HIS A 5 -61.04 41.31 45.94
CA HIS A 5 -60.06 40.74 45.01
C HIS A 5 -59.64 41.77 43.95
N SER A 6 -58.35 42.13 44.03
CA SER A 6 -57.55 42.80 43.02
C SER A 6 -57.33 41.88 41.82
N ALA A 7 -57.71 42.32 40.62
CA ALA A 7 -57.39 41.63 39.37
C ALA A 7 -56.32 42.42 38.60
N SER A 8 -55.12 41.87 38.57
CA SER A 8 -53.98 42.33 37.77
C SER A 8 -54.25 42.18 36.27
N PRO A 9 -53.57 42.95 35.39
CA PRO A 9 -53.68 42.80 33.94
C PRO A 9 -53.15 41.42 33.52
N SER A 10 -53.94 40.71 32.71
CA SER A 10 -53.52 39.45 32.08
C SER A 10 -52.30 39.70 31.19
N ALA A 11 -51.17 39.09 31.54
CA ALA A 11 -50.00 38.99 30.68
C ALA A 11 -50.38 38.18 29.43
N GLY A 12 -50.71 38.89 28.35
CA GLY A 12 -50.89 38.32 27.03
C GLY A 12 -49.56 37.77 26.50
N ASN A 13 -49.44 36.44 26.54
CA ASN A 13 -48.74 35.59 25.58
C ASN A 13 -47.45 36.17 24.92
N ALA A 14 -46.36 36.22 25.67
CA ALA A 14 -45.01 36.41 25.13
C ALA A 14 -44.40 35.10 24.58
N GLY A 15 -45.22 34.25 23.95
CA GLY A 15 -44.89 32.85 23.67
C GLY A 15 -44.75 32.46 22.20
N ASN A 16 -44.65 33.39 21.25
CA ASN A 16 -44.37 33.03 19.86
C ASN A 16 -43.80 34.18 19.02
N ARG A 17 -42.56 34.61 19.31
CA ARG A 17 -41.78 35.35 18.31
C ARG A 17 -40.98 34.33 17.49
N PRO A 18 -41.06 34.34 16.15
CA PRO A 18 -40.16 33.53 15.34
C PRO A 18 -38.72 33.89 15.72
N ARG A 19 -37.92 32.90 16.15
CA ARG A 19 -36.49 33.09 16.39
C ARG A 19 -35.88 33.62 15.11
N ALA A 20 -35.25 34.79 15.18
CA ALA A 20 -34.40 35.26 14.10
C ALA A 20 -33.37 34.16 13.76
N PRO A 21 -33.06 33.89 12.48
CA PRO A 21 -32.01 32.97 12.12
C PRO A 21 -30.71 33.49 12.74
N GLN A 22 -30.11 32.72 13.65
CA GLN A 22 -28.83 33.09 14.25
C GLN A 22 -27.78 33.12 13.13
N PRO A 23 -27.20 34.29 12.78
CA PRO A 23 -26.06 34.31 11.88
C PRO A 23 -24.84 33.92 12.72
N GLY A 24 -24.32 32.71 12.51
CA GLY A 24 -23.08 32.30 13.17
C GLY A 24 -23.15 31.05 14.04
N ARG A 25 -23.82 29.99 13.59
CA ARG A 25 -23.22 28.66 13.75
C ARG A 25 -22.49 28.34 12.46
N ALA A 26 -21.40 29.06 12.24
CA ALA A 26 -20.28 28.47 11.52
C ALA A 26 -20.08 27.10 12.14
N PHE A 27 -20.16 26.05 11.31
CA PHE A 27 -19.52 24.79 11.61
C PHE A 27 -18.18 25.15 12.22
N ALA A 28 -18.00 24.89 13.50
CA ALA A 28 -16.67 24.80 14.06
C ALA A 28 -16.07 23.60 13.34
N ALA A 29 -15.53 23.84 12.15
CA ALA A 29 -14.49 23.02 11.60
C ALA A 29 -13.41 23.08 12.65
N ASP A 30 -13.34 22.03 13.45
CA ASP A 30 -12.11 21.62 14.09
C ASP A 30 -11.05 21.59 12.99
N GLY A 31 -10.35 22.72 12.83
CA GLY A 31 -9.36 22.98 11.80
C GLY A 31 -8.08 22.18 12.01
N SER A 32 -8.15 20.99 12.60
CA SER A 32 -7.09 20.01 12.54
C SER A 32 -7.01 19.51 11.10
N ALA A 33 -6.22 20.23 10.29
CA ALA A 33 -5.75 19.72 9.01
C ALA A 33 -5.33 18.25 9.22
N PRO A 34 -5.75 17.32 8.32
CA PRO A 34 -5.38 15.92 8.47
C PRO A 34 -3.87 15.85 8.64
N VAL A 35 -3.42 15.31 9.77
CA VAL A 35 -1.99 15.22 10.08
C VAL A 35 -1.32 14.54 8.90
N ALA A 36 -0.49 15.29 8.18
CA ALA A 36 0.19 14.78 6.99
C ALA A 36 0.92 13.50 7.36
N ALA A 37 0.70 12.44 6.58
CA ALA A 37 1.31 11.16 6.87
C ALA A 37 2.84 11.32 6.97
N PRO A 38 3.49 10.67 7.93
CA PRO A 38 4.90 10.90 8.21
C PRO A 38 5.78 10.53 7.02
N VAL A 39 6.78 11.37 6.70
CA VAL A 39 7.71 11.16 5.58
C VAL A 39 8.56 9.89 5.74
N TRP A 40 8.83 9.46 6.98
CA TRP A 40 9.59 8.24 7.27
C TRP A 40 8.87 6.95 6.81
N ARG A 41 7.57 7.03 6.48
CA ARG A 41 6.82 5.86 5.99
C ARG A 41 7.38 5.30 4.68
N TRP A 42 7.99 6.14 3.84
CA TRP A 42 8.54 5.75 2.54
C TRP A 42 9.81 4.88 2.67
N PRO A 43 10.86 5.32 3.40
CA PRO A 43 12.01 4.45 3.64
C PRO A 43 11.63 3.19 4.44
N LEU A 44 10.64 3.26 5.34
CA LEU A 44 10.13 2.05 6.00
C LEU A 44 9.50 1.08 5.00
N ALA A 45 8.59 1.56 4.14
CA ALA A 45 7.90 0.72 3.16
C ALA A 45 8.90 0.07 2.18
N TYR A 46 9.90 0.82 1.73
CA TYR A 46 11.00 0.30 0.93
C TYR A 46 11.78 -0.81 1.66
N GLY A 47 12.22 -0.56 2.91
CA GLY A 47 12.96 -1.55 3.69
C GLY A 47 12.16 -2.81 3.98
N LEU A 48 10.87 -2.68 4.31
CA LEU A 48 9.99 -3.83 4.52
C LEU A 48 9.76 -4.61 3.23
N THR A 49 9.53 -3.92 2.11
CA THR A 49 9.39 -4.56 0.79
C THR A 49 10.65 -5.32 0.43
N ALA A 50 11.83 -4.72 0.64
CA ALA A 50 13.11 -5.36 0.40
C ALA A 50 13.26 -6.66 1.19
N VAL A 51 13.05 -6.62 2.51
CA VAL A 51 13.19 -7.80 3.37
C VAL A 51 12.20 -8.90 2.98
N ILE A 52 10.93 -8.56 2.74
CA ILE A 52 9.90 -9.54 2.42
C ILE A 52 10.14 -10.14 1.02
N PHE A 53 10.39 -9.31 0.02
CA PHE A 53 10.64 -9.75 -1.35
C PHE A 53 11.91 -10.59 -1.43
N LEU A 54 13.04 -10.11 -0.92
CA LEU A 54 14.31 -10.84 -0.93
C LEU A 54 14.23 -12.15 -0.15
N GLY A 55 13.49 -12.17 0.97
CA GLY A 55 13.27 -13.39 1.74
C GLY A 55 12.50 -14.44 0.93
N MET A 56 11.42 -14.05 0.25
CA MET A 56 10.69 -14.95 -0.65
C MET A 56 11.55 -15.39 -1.83
N ASP A 57 12.26 -14.45 -2.45
CA ASP A 57 13.01 -14.73 -3.67
C ASP A 57 14.25 -15.60 -3.41
N ALA A 58 14.90 -15.46 -2.25
CA ALA A 58 15.97 -16.38 -1.84
C ALA A 58 15.46 -17.83 -1.71
N VAL A 59 14.25 -18.01 -1.17
CA VAL A 59 13.60 -19.33 -1.06
C VAL A 59 13.23 -19.87 -2.44
N TRP A 60 12.75 -19.02 -3.34
CA TRP A 60 12.45 -19.38 -4.71
C TRP A 60 13.70 -19.79 -5.48
N LEU A 61 14.71 -18.91 -5.56
CA LEU A 61 15.94 -19.16 -6.28
C LEU A 61 16.63 -20.43 -5.78
N SER A 62 16.65 -20.70 -4.48
CA SER A 62 17.23 -21.94 -3.93
C SER A 62 16.55 -23.21 -4.49
N GLN A 63 15.22 -23.21 -4.57
CA GLN A 63 14.43 -24.37 -5.00
C GLN A 63 14.31 -24.44 -6.53
N ALA A 64 13.90 -23.34 -7.17
CA ALA A 64 13.70 -23.21 -8.61
C ALA A 64 15.01 -23.38 -9.37
N ASN A 65 16.15 -22.93 -8.84
CA ASN A 65 17.43 -23.18 -9.50
C ASN A 65 17.70 -24.67 -9.68
N GLN A 66 17.49 -25.48 -8.64
CA GLN A 66 17.75 -26.92 -8.70
C GLN A 66 16.69 -27.67 -9.49
N ALA A 67 15.41 -27.33 -9.30
CA ALA A 67 14.29 -28.07 -9.85
C ALA A 67 13.88 -27.65 -11.27
N LEU A 68 14.14 -26.39 -11.66
CA LEU A 68 13.62 -25.80 -12.88
C LEU A 68 14.74 -25.19 -13.74
N TYR A 69 15.53 -24.25 -13.22
CA TYR A 69 16.48 -23.50 -14.06
C TYR A 69 17.69 -24.31 -14.51
N GLN A 70 18.39 -25.00 -13.60
CA GLN A 70 19.57 -25.80 -13.97
C GLN A 70 19.24 -26.89 -15.01
N PRO A 71 18.18 -27.69 -14.85
CA PRO A 71 17.84 -28.71 -15.86
C PRO A 71 17.36 -28.12 -17.18
N ALA A 72 16.65 -26.99 -17.17
CA ALA A 72 15.99 -26.45 -18.34
C ALA A 72 16.86 -25.46 -19.14
N ILE A 73 17.59 -24.58 -18.43
CA ILE A 73 18.37 -23.49 -19.02
C ILE A 73 19.81 -23.44 -18.49
N GLY A 74 20.30 -24.47 -17.80
CA GLY A 74 21.66 -24.49 -17.22
C GLY A 74 22.77 -24.24 -18.24
N HIS A 75 22.57 -24.65 -19.50
CA HIS A 75 23.50 -24.38 -20.60
C HIS A 75 23.61 -22.89 -20.99
N LEU A 76 22.65 -22.05 -20.58
CA LEU A 76 22.65 -20.59 -20.75
C LEU A 76 23.15 -19.85 -19.50
N MET A 77 23.27 -20.52 -18.36
CA MET A 77 23.60 -19.89 -17.09
C MET A 77 25.10 -19.55 -17.02
N ALA A 78 25.40 -18.37 -16.47
CA ALA A 78 26.78 -17.97 -16.21
C ALA A 78 27.42 -18.87 -15.14
N SER A 79 28.74 -19.05 -15.23
CA SER A 79 29.52 -19.83 -14.24
C SER A 79 29.56 -19.20 -12.85
N SER A 80 29.28 -17.90 -12.76
CA SER A 80 29.27 -17.14 -11.52
C SER A 80 28.21 -16.05 -11.59
N VAL A 81 27.66 -15.69 -10.43
CA VAL A 81 26.67 -14.62 -10.30
C VAL A 81 27.33 -13.26 -10.53
N ASP A 82 26.74 -12.45 -11.40
CA ASP A 82 27.05 -11.02 -11.49
C ASP A 82 26.33 -10.27 -10.35
N TRP A 83 27.06 -10.05 -9.25
CA TRP A 83 26.52 -9.38 -8.07
C TRP A 83 26.19 -7.90 -8.29
N ALA A 84 26.86 -7.23 -9.25
CA ALA A 84 26.58 -5.82 -9.54
C ALA A 84 25.23 -5.69 -10.25
N ALA A 85 24.99 -6.53 -11.27
CA ALA A 85 23.71 -6.59 -11.95
C ALA A 85 22.57 -6.99 -11.00
N ALA A 86 22.80 -7.99 -10.13
CA ALA A 86 21.81 -8.42 -9.14
C ALA A 86 21.45 -7.29 -8.16
N ALA A 87 22.45 -6.59 -7.59
CA ALA A 87 22.21 -5.50 -6.67
C ALA A 87 21.41 -4.36 -7.34
N LEU A 88 21.78 -3.99 -8.57
CA LEU A 88 21.07 -2.94 -9.32
C LEU A 88 19.63 -3.36 -9.63
N PHE A 89 19.41 -4.61 -10.04
CA PHE A 89 18.08 -5.16 -10.26
C PHE A 89 17.22 -5.01 -9.01
N TYR A 90 17.64 -5.53 -7.86
CA TYR A 90 16.81 -5.48 -6.66
C TYR A 90 16.51 -4.05 -6.22
N LEU A 91 17.49 -3.15 -6.27
CA LEU A 91 17.29 -1.75 -5.92
C LEU A 91 16.20 -1.09 -6.77
N LEU A 92 16.25 -1.29 -8.09
CA LEU A 92 15.28 -0.76 -9.05
C LEU A 92 13.93 -1.45 -8.94
N TYR A 93 13.92 -2.77 -8.82
CA TYR A 93 12.72 -3.58 -8.76
C TYR A 93 11.89 -3.24 -7.52
N ILE A 94 12.53 -3.19 -6.34
CA ILE A 94 11.88 -2.78 -5.09
C ILE A 94 11.37 -1.35 -5.21
N GLY A 95 12.13 -0.44 -5.81
CA GLY A 95 11.69 0.92 -6.10
C GLY A 95 10.43 0.96 -6.95
N GLY A 96 10.35 0.11 -7.98
CA GLY A 96 9.17 -0.05 -8.83
C GLY A 96 7.95 -0.59 -8.07
N VAL A 97 8.13 -1.61 -7.23
CA VAL A 97 7.05 -2.14 -6.37
C VAL A 97 6.50 -1.05 -5.44
N VAL A 98 7.39 -0.29 -4.79
CA VAL A 98 7.00 0.81 -3.90
C VAL A 98 6.27 1.90 -4.69
N PHE A 99 6.80 2.31 -5.83
CA PHE A 99 6.24 3.41 -6.61
C PHE A 99 4.89 3.06 -7.28
N PHE A 100 4.83 1.93 -7.99
CA PHE A 100 3.64 1.54 -8.74
C PHE A 100 2.60 0.81 -7.87
N GLY A 101 3.05 0.01 -6.91
CA GLY A 101 2.22 -0.81 -6.03
C GLY A 101 1.80 -0.09 -4.76
N GLU A 102 2.78 0.26 -3.93
CA GLU A 102 2.53 0.72 -2.55
C GLU A 102 2.09 2.17 -2.46
N ALA A 103 2.66 3.07 -3.26
CA ALA A 103 2.40 4.50 -3.12
C ALA A 103 0.90 4.85 -3.23
N PRO A 104 0.14 4.33 -4.21
CA PRO A 104 -1.30 4.54 -4.28
C PRO A 104 -2.05 3.92 -3.10
N ALA A 105 -1.61 2.77 -2.62
CA ALA A 105 -2.23 2.06 -1.49
C ALA A 105 -2.01 2.78 -0.15
N LEU A 106 -0.81 3.34 0.07
CA LEU A 106 -0.45 4.15 1.22
C LEU A 106 -1.16 5.51 1.23
N GLN A 107 -1.43 6.10 0.07
CA GLN A 107 -2.24 7.31 -0.06
C GLN A 107 -3.71 7.05 0.25
N GLN A 108 -4.25 5.90 -0.18
CA GLN A 108 -5.64 5.51 0.07
C GLN A 108 -5.86 4.85 1.44
N GLY A 109 -4.79 4.51 2.17
CA GLY A 109 -4.86 3.79 3.44
C GLY A 109 -5.40 2.34 3.32
N ARG A 110 -5.29 1.73 2.12
CA ARG A 110 -5.87 0.42 1.78
C ARG A 110 -4.80 -0.54 1.26
N SER A 111 -4.26 -1.39 2.12
CA SER A 111 -3.18 -2.33 1.75
C SER A 111 -3.56 -3.33 0.66
N LEU A 112 -4.82 -3.73 0.54
CA LEU A 112 -5.29 -4.63 -0.54
C LEU A 112 -5.12 -4.03 -1.94
N VAL A 113 -5.08 -2.70 -2.06
CA VAL A 113 -4.79 -2.05 -3.35
C VAL A 113 -3.35 -2.35 -3.78
N ALA A 114 -2.41 -2.45 -2.82
CA ALA A 114 -1.01 -2.79 -3.10
C ALA A 114 -0.87 -4.23 -3.63
N LEU A 115 -1.72 -5.17 -3.17
CA LEU A 115 -1.70 -6.56 -3.65
C LEU A 115 -1.89 -6.64 -5.16
N GLY A 116 -2.99 -6.06 -5.68
CA GLY A 116 -3.30 -6.13 -7.11
C GLY A 116 -2.33 -5.33 -7.97
N ARG A 117 -1.90 -4.16 -7.50
CA ARG A 117 -0.97 -3.29 -8.24
C ARG A 117 0.46 -3.86 -8.24
N GLY A 118 0.92 -4.37 -7.11
CA GLY A 118 2.20 -5.06 -6.99
C GLY A 118 2.23 -6.34 -7.82
N ALA A 119 1.15 -7.12 -7.83
CA ALA A 119 1.04 -8.31 -8.68
C ALA A 119 1.08 -7.96 -10.16
N LEU A 120 0.37 -6.91 -10.59
CA LEU A 120 0.40 -6.46 -11.98
C LEU A 120 1.79 -5.96 -12.39
N PHE A 121 2.46 -5.18 -11.54
CA PHE A 121 3.82 -4.72 -11.80
C PHE A 121 4.78 -5.91 -11.93
N GLY A 122 4.70 -6.88 -11.01
CA GLY A 122 5.51 -8.09 -11.06
C GLY A 122 5.26 -8.92 -12.31
N LEU A 123 3.99 -9.11 -12.69
CA LEU A 123 3.61 -9.77 -13.94
C LEU A 123 4.28 -9.11 -15.14
N MET A 124 4.19 -7.78 -15.25
CA MET A 124 4.77 -7.05 -16.38
C MET A 124 6.30 -7.18 -16.42
N ALA A 125 6.97 -7.06 -15.28
CA ALA A 125 8.42 -7.15 -15.21
C ALA A 125 8.92 -8.54 -15.61
N TYR A 126 8.33 -9.59 -15.05
CA TYR A 126 8.69 -10.97 -15.38
C TYR A 126 8.30 -11.33 -16.81
N ALA A 127 7.10 -10.93 -17.27
CA ALA A 127 6.70 -11.07 -18.68
C ALA A 127 7.65 -10.36 -19.64
N THR A 128 8.16 -9.17 -19.28
CA THR A 128 9.12 -8.47 -20.14
C THR A 128 10.39 -9.29 -20.32
N TYR A 129 10.92 -9.89 -19.25
CA TYR A 129 12.11 -10.75 -19.34
C TYR A 129 11.81 -12.06 -20.08
N ASP A 130 10.84 -12.84 -19.59
CA ASP A 130 10.59 -14.20 -20.07
C ASP A 130 10.02 -14.23 -21.48
N LEU A 131 9.10 -13.33 -21.83
CA LEU A 131 8.55 -13.31 -23.19
C LEU A 131 9.55 -12.76 -24.20
N THR A 132 10.46 -11.88 -23.78
CA THR A 132 11.59 -11.47 -24.64
C THR A 132 12.54 -12.64 -24.88
N ASN A 133 12.86 -13.43 -23.85
CA ASN A 133 13.68 -14.62 -24.02
C ASN A 133 12.96 -15.67 -24.88
N GLN A 134 11.66 -15.86 -24.69
CA GLN A 134 10.84 -16.74 -25.52
C GLN A 134 10.86 -16.35 -27.00
N ALA A 135 10.95 -15.05 -27.30
CA ALA A 135 11.02 -14.54 -28.66
C ALA A 135 12.44 -14.57 -29.27
N THR A 136 13.48 -14.57 -28.45
CA THR A 136 14.88 -14.35 -28.91
C THR A 136 15.79 -15.56 -28.76
N MET A 137 15.52 -16.46 -27.81
CA MET A 137 16.33 -17.65 -27.54
C MET A 137 15.71 -18.88 -28.20
N ARG A 138 16.57 -19.75 -28.76
CA ARG A 138 16.12 -20.92 -29.55
C ARG A 138 15.38 -21.97 -28.72
N ASP A 139 15.90 -22.28 -27.54
CA ASP A 139 15.45 -23.43 -26.73
C ASP A 139 14.92 -22.98 -25.35
N TRP A 140 14.30 -21.80 -25.28
CA TRP A 140 13.71 -21.30 -24.03
C TRP A 140 12.41 -22.04 -23.67
N PRO A 141 12.33 -22.73 -22.52
CA PRO A 141 11.19 -23.57 -22.18
C PRO A 141 10.04 -22.76 -21.59
N TRP A 142 8.83 -22.96 -22.14
CA TRP A 142 7.61 -22.31 -21.66
C TRP A 142 7.29 -22.59 -20.18
N SER A 143 7.77 -23.69 -19.62
CA SER A 143 7.59 -24.00 -18.20
C SER A 143 8.30 -22.99 -17.30
N VAL A 144 9.47 -22.49 -17.70
CA VAL A 144 10.19 -21.41 -17.00
C VAL A 144 9.35 -20.15 -17.04
N THR A 145 8.95 -19.70 -18.23
CA THR A 145 8.10 -18.52 -18.44
C THR A 145 6.83 -18.56 -17.57
N VAL A 146 6.03 -19.62 -17.67
CA VAL A 146 4.75 -19.68 -16.92
C VAL A 146 4.98 -19.64 -15.41
N MET A 147 5.99 -20.36 -14.92
CA MET A 147 6.29 -20.42 -13.50
C MET A 147 6.80 -19.07 -12.98
N ASP A 148 7.67 -18.41 -13.74
CA ASP A 148 8.25 -17.12 -13.39
C ASP A 148 7.20 -16.01 -13.42
N LEU A 149 6.26 -16.03 -14.36
CA LEU A 149 5.13 -15.09 -14.39
C LEU A 149 4.22 -15.24 -13.16
N ILE A 150 3.91 -16.49 -12.76
CA ILE A 150 3.13 -16.78 -11.56
C ILE A 150 3.88 -16.30 -10.32
N TRP A 151 5.16 -16.66 -10.20
CA TRP A 151 5.98 -16.30 -9.05
C TRP A 151 6.18 -14.79 -8.94
N GLY A 152 6.56 -14.11 -10.02
CA GLY A 152 6.76 -12.67 -10.07
C GLY A 152 5.51 -11.90 -9.67
N SER A 153 4.35 -12.32 -10.16
CA SER A 153 3.06 -11.75 -9.75
C SER A 153 2.78 -11.97 -8.26
N PHE A 154 2.94 -13.21 -7.79
CA PHE A 154 2.68 -13.59 -6.41
C PHE A 154 3.60 -12.87 -5.42
N ALA A 155 4.91 -12.99 -5.61
CA ALA A 155 5.93 -12.42 -4.73
C ALA A 155 5.81 -10.89 -4.65
N SER A 156 5.61 -10.22 -5.78
CA SER A 156 5.50 -8.76 -5.82
C SER A 156 4.21 -8.26 -5.18
N GLY A 157 3.09 -8.95 -5.44
CA GLY A 157 1.81 -8.64 -4.81
C GLY A 157 1.84 -8.84 -3.29
N VAL A 158 2.36 -9.98 -2.83
CA VAL A 158 2.45 -10.29 -1.40
C VAL A 158 3.40 -9.35 -0.68
N ALA A 159 4.58 -9.07 -1.26
CA ALA A 159 5.53 -8.11 -0.68
C ALA A 159 4.91 -6.73 -0.53
N ALA A 160 4.32 -6.19 -1.61
CA ALA A 160 3.67 -4.88 -1.59
C ALA A 160 2.51 -4.82 -0.58
N TRP A 161 1.69 -5.87 -0.52
CA TRP A 161 0.58 -5.95 0.44
C TRP A 161 1.06 -5.96 1.88
N ALA A 162 2.00 -6.85 2.21
CA ALA A 162 2.48 -7.04 3.56
C ALA A 162 3.26 -5.81 4.06
N ALA A 163 4.18 -5.28 3.26
CA ALA A 163 4.95 -4.08 3.61
C ALA A 163 4.04 -2.84 3.76
N THR A 164 3.07 -2.65 2.86
CA THR A 164 2.07 -1.59 3.00
C THR A 164 1.22 -1.77 4.26
N ALA A 165 0.75 -2.98 4.57
CA ALA A 165 -0.06 -3.25 5.76
C ALA A 165 0.70 -2.94 7.05
N LEU A 166 1.97 -3.36 7.14
CA LEU A 166 2.85 -3.08 8.27
C LEU A 166 3.14 -1.57 8.40
N THR A 167 3.40 -0.90 7.28
CA THR A 167 3.65 0.56 7.25
C THR A 167 2.44 1.34 7.76
N LEU A 168 1.24 1.00 7.30
CA LEU A 168 -0.01 1.62 7.77
C LEU A 168 -0.27 1.34 9.25
N ALA A 169 0.01 0.12 9.72
CA ALA A 169 -0.13 -0.24 11.14
C ALA A 169 0.82 0.58 12.04
N THR A 170 2.06 0.82 11.59
CA THR A 170 3.03 1.66 12.32
C THR A 170 2.61 3.12 12.34
N CYS A 171 2.14 3.68 11.21
CA CYS A 171 1.62 5.05 11.16
C CYS A 171 0.43 5.24 12.13
N ARG A 172 -0.52 4.30 12.15
CA ARG A 172 -1.69 4.34 13.05
C ARG A 172 -1.30 4.27 14.53
N ARG A 173 -0.24 3.53 14.87
CA ARG A 173 0.26 3.43 16.26
C ARG A 173 0.85 4.76 16.73
N VAL A 174 1.69 5.39 15.91
CA VAL A 174 2.33 6.67 16.24
C VAL A 174 1.31 7.80 16.43
N SER A 175 0.28 7.87 15.58
CA SER A 175 -0.78 8.87 15.72
C SER A 175 -1.58 8.71 17.03
N ARG A 176 -1.72 7.48 17.56
CA ARG A 176 -2.42 7.25 18.84
C ARG A 176 -1.59 7.66 20.06
N THR A 177 -0.26 7.57 19.98
CA THR A 177 0.63 7.94 21.10
C THR A 177 0.88 9.44 21.20
N SER A 178 0.89 10.18 20.09
CA SER A 178 1.03 11.64 20.09
C SER A 178 -0.25 12.40 20.48
N GLY A 179 -1.40 11.74 20.53
CA GLY A 179 -2.68 12.34 20.92
C GLY A 179 -3.00 12.27 22.43
N ARG A 180 -2.02 11.94 23.27
CA ARG A 180 -2.08 11.98 24.74
C ARG A 180 -1.09 13.01 25.25
#